data_AF-A5YSG9-F1
#
_entry.id   AF-A5YSG9-F1
#
_cell.length_a   1.000
_cell.length_b   1.000
_cell.length_c   1.000
_cell.angle_alpha   90.00
_cell.angle_beta   90.00
_cell.angle_gamma   90.00
#
_symmetry.space_group_name_H-M   'P 1'
#
loop_
_entity.id
_entity.type
_entity.pdbx_description
1 polymer ?
#
loop_
_entity_poly.entity_id
_entity_poly.type
_entity_poly.pdbx_seq_one_letter_code
_entity_poly.pdbx_strand_id
1 'polypeptide(L)'
;MSTMDGMSVLEATRKECETEIDRLGSEKSLIASTDAQLNRNRVLAEAAIAEMHAHNTLILWADDEDDPTAAQIFREVAATEIDHYERVIALADSAPDDPNQSPNSLHKHLRNLEETPVRIGAGLLGRPLVSLRSLLQVINFFINEGNTAAADLFRDLRSETNATLERGVELLDAVCESNDEYEQARDAAVMTINVVYEVYTTDLEALGIDPKPIC
;
A
#
# COMPACT_ATOMS: atom_id res chain seq x y z
N MET A 1 -25.76 -4.91 -20.34
CA MET A 1 -24.57 -5.05 -19.48
C MET A 1 -24.79 -4.12 -18.32
N SER A 2 -24.70 -4.58 -17.07
CA SER A 2 -24.68 -3.64 -15.95
C SER A 2 -23.45 -2.75 -16.11
N THR A 3 -23.63 -1.43 -15.94
CA THR A 3 -22.53 -0.47 -15.90
C THR A 3 -21.61 -0.84 -14.76
N MET A 4 -20.30 -0.90 -15.02
CA MET A 4 -19.29 -1.16 -13.99
C MET A 4 -19.19 0.08 -13.09
N ASP A 5 -18.92 -0.14 -11.80
CA ASP A 5 -18.72 0.92 -10.80
C ASP A 5 -17.42 0.67 -10.03
N GLY A 6 -16.98 1.65 -9.24
CA GLY A 6 -15.75 1.58 -8.46
C GLY A 6 -15.77 0.43 -7.44
N MET A 7 -16.94 0.11 -6.88
CA MET A 7 -17.06 -1.01 -5.95
C MET A 7 -16.83 -2.35 -6.67
N SER A 8 -17.37 -2.50 -7.87
CA SER A 8 -17.14 -3.67 -8.72
C SER A 8 -15.66 -3.83 -9.08
N VAL A 9 -14.93 -2.72 -9.29
CA VAL A 9 -13.46 -2.75 -9.45
C VAL A 9 -12.77 -3.32 -8.22
N LEU A 10 -13.07 -2.77 -7.03
CA LEU A 10 -12.45 -3.22 -5.78
C LEU A 10 -12.74 -4.70 -5.48
N GLU A 11 -13.97 -5.15 -5.68
CA GLU A 11 -14.35 -6.55 -5.49
C GLU A 11 -13.65 -7.48 -6.49
N ALA A 12 -13.58 -7.08 -7.76
CA ALA A 12 -12.89 -7.85 -8.79
C ALA A 12 -11.40 -7.97 -8.48
N THR A 13 -10.72 -6.88 -8.11
CA THR A 13 -9.30 -6.89 -7.72
C THR A 13 -9.06 -7.81 -6.53
N ARG A 14 -9.88 -7.75 -5.48
CA ARG A 14 -9.75 -8.63 -4.31
C ARG A 14 -9.89 -10.10 -4.67
N LYS A 15 -10.84 -10.42 -5.54
CA LYS A 15 -11.10 -11.79 -5.98
C LYS A 15 -9.98 -12.32 -6.87
N GLU A 16 -9.47 -11.50 -7.77
CA GLU A 16 -8.41 -11.89 -8.70
C GLU A 16 -7.08 -12.10 -7.99
N CYS A 17 -6.75 -11.23 -7.03
CA CYS A 17 -5.49 -11.28 -6.27
C CYS A 17 -5.63 -11.95 -4.88
N GLU A 18 -6.66 -12.78 -4.64
CA GLU A 18 -6.94 -13.36 -3.32
C GLU A 18 -5.72 -14.09 -2.76
N THR A 19 -5.06 -14.90 -3.59
CA THR A 19 -3.90 -15.71 -3.18
C THR A 19 -2.68 -14.84 -2.85
N GLU A 20 -2.41 -13.85 -3.68
CA GLU A 20 -1.30 -12.91 -3.52
C GLU A 20 -1.48 -12.09 -2.25
N ILE A 21 -2.68 -11.52 -2.06
CA ILE A 21 -3.04 -10.74 -0.88
C ILE A 21 -2.90 -11.57 0.40
N ASP A 22 -3.37 -12.82 0.40
CA ASP A 22 -3.27 -13.70 1.57
C ASP A 22 -1.81 -14.04 1.91
N ARG A 23 -0.97 -14.27 0.90
CA ARG A 23 0.47 -14.53 1.12
C ARG A 23 1.20 -13.30 1.64
N LEU A 24 0.92 -12.13 1.07
CA LEU A 24 1.43 -10.84 1.56
C LEU A 24 0.97 -10.55 3.01
N GLY A 25 -0.17 -11.12 3.42
CA GLY A 25 -0.67 -11.05 4.79
C GLY A 25 -0.12 -12.10 5.73
N SER A 26 0.85 -12.93 5.33
CA SER A 26 1.45 -13.94 6.22
C SER A 26 2.54 -13.35 7.12
N GLU A 27 2.92 -14.06 8.19
CA GLU A 27 4.01 -13.67 9.08
C GLU A 27 5.36 -13.52 8.34
N LYS A 28 5.53 -14.22 7.20
CA LYS A 28 6.73 -14.13 6.36
C LYS A 28 6.91 -12.75 5.73
N SER A 29 5.86 -11.93 5.61
CA SER A 29 5.96 -10.58 5.04
C SER A 29 6.87 -9.66 5.86
N LEU A 30 6.84 -9.78 7.20
CA LEU A 30 7.76 -9.03 8.06
C LEU A 30 9.20 -9.52 7.89
N ILE A 31 9.40 -10.83 7.73
CA ILE A 31 10.74 -11.38 7.48
C ILE A 31 11.31 -10.81 6.17
N ALA A 32 10.52 -10.82 5.10
CA ALA A 32 10.93 -10.26 3.80
C ALA A 32 11.27 -8.76 3.91
N SER A 33 10.33 -7.96 4.43
CA SER A 33 10.50 -6.50 4.52
C SER A 33 11.61 -6.02 5.46
N THR A 34 12.01 -6.84 6.43
CA THR A 34 13.05 -6.46 7.41
C THR A 34 14.39 -7.14 7.16
N ASP A 35 14.56 -7.88 6.05
CA ASP A 35 15.74 -8.70 5.79
C ASP A 35 16.07 -9.62 6.99
N ALA A 36 15.03 -10.27 7.52
CA ALA A 36 15.03 -11.09 8.74
C ALA A 36 15.44 -10.38 10.05
N GLN A 37 15.64 -9.06 10.05
CA GLN A 37 15.98 -8.27 11.24
C GLN A 37 14.71 -7.84 12.00
N LEU A 38 14.05 -8.79 12.65
CA LEU A 38 12.83 -8.56 13.42
C LEU A 38 13.11 -7.91 14.79
N ASN A 39 13.38 -6.62 14.77
CA ASN A 39 13.44 -5.79 15.99
C ASN A 39 12.57 -4.54 15.83
N ARG A 40 12.15 -3.96 16.96
CA ARG A 40 11.25 -2.80 17.02
C ARG A 40 11.71 -1.66 16.11
N ASN A 41 12.96 -1.22 16.21
CA ASN A 41 13.42 -0.04 15.50
C ASN A 41 13.46 -0.29 13.98
N ARG A 42 13.85 -1.49 13.54
CA ARG A 42 13.81 -1.86 12.12
C ARG A 42 12.39 -1.88 11.58
N VAL A 43 11.44 -2.49 12.30
CA VAL A 43 10.02 -2.52 11.87
C VAL A 43 9.44 -1.11 11.75
N LEU A 44 9.74 -0.23 12.71
CA LEU A 44 9.30 1.18 12.64
C LEU A 44 9.96 1.94 11.50
N ALA A 45 11.26 1.72 11.25
CA ALA A 45 11.97 2.37 10.14
C ALA A 45 11.39 1.97 8.78
N GLU A 46 11.14 0.67 8.55
CA GLU A 46 10.54 0.20 7.29
C GLU A 46 9.11 0.71 7.11
N ALA A 47 8.31 0.74 8.18
CA ALA A 47 6.98 1.34 8.14
C ALA A 47 7.06 2.83 7.76
N ALA A 48 7.92 3.60 8.42
CA ALA A 48 8.10 5.02 8.11
C ALA A 48 8.56 5.24 6.65
N ILE A 49 9.49 4.44 6.14
CA ILE A 49 9.93 4.52 4.75
C ILE A 49 8.77 4.25 3.78
N ALA A 50 7.92 3.27 4.09
CA ALA A 50 6.74 2.97 3.27
C ALA A 50 5.78 4.16 3.19
N GLU A 51 5.48 4.81 4.32
CA GLU A 51 4.58 5.98 4.35
C GLU A 51 5.19 7.18 3.61
N MET A 52 6.49 7.44 3.78
CA MET A 52 7.19 8.51 3.05
C MET A 52 7.17 8.26 1.54
N HIS A 53 7.40 7.02 1.10
CA HIS A 53 7.33 6.69 -0.31
C HIS A 53 5.92 6.88 -0.90
N ALA A 54 4.87 6.53 -0.13
CA ALA A 54 3.48 6.74 -0.51
C ALA A 54 3.15 8.23 -0.63
N HIS A 55 3.51 9.04 0.37
CA HIS A 55 3.41 10.50 0.33
C HIS A 55 4.05 11.07 -0.94
N ASN A 56 5.31 10.74 -1.19
CA ASN A 56 6.07 11.25 -2.34
C ASN A 56 5.44 10.88 -3.68
N THR A 57 4.92 9.67 -3.83
CA THR A 57 4.22 9.25 -5.05
C THR A 57 2.91 10.03 -5.24
N LEU A 58 2.12 10.18 -4.18
CA LEU A 58 0.81 10.83 -4.26
C LEU A 58 0.93 12.35 -4.49
N ILE A 59 1.92 13.02 -3.88
CA ILE A 59 2.21 14.43 -4.18
C ILE A 59 2.66 14.60 -5.63
N LEU A 60 3.55 13.73 -6.12
CA LEU A 60 4.00 13.79 -7.51
C LEU A 60 2.82 13.66 -8.49
N TRP A 61 1.91 12.73 -8.25
CA TRP A 61 0.70 12.62 -9.07
C TRP A 61 -0.20 13.85 -8.92
N ALA A 62 -0.41 14.35 -7.70
CA ALA A 62 -1.29 15.50 -7.51
C ALA A 62 -0.81 16.79 -8.19
N ASP A 63 0.50 16.95 -8.36
CA ASP A 63 1.12 18.08 -9.07
C ASP A 63 1.04 17.93 -10.60
N ASP A 64 0.91 16.69 -11.09
CA ASP A 64 0.90 16.30 -12.50
C ASP A 64 -0.49 15.83 -12.98
N GLU A 65 -1.54 16.01 -12.18
CA GLU A 65 -2.89 15.54 -12.47
C GLU A 65 -3.76 16.66 -13.06
N ASP A 66 -4.31 16.39 -14.24
CA ASP A 66 -5.18 17.33 -14.97
C ASP A 66 -6.61 17.34 -14.40
N ASP A 67 -7.11 16.21 -13.87
CA ASP A 67 -8.41 16.18 -13.20
C ASP A 67 -8.33 16.82 -11.80
N PRO A 68 -9.03 17.96 -11.55
CA PRO A 68 -8.90 18.68 -10.30
C PRO A 68 -9.44 17.92 -9.09
N THR A 69 -10.39 17.01 -9.29
CA THR A 69 -10.96 16.18 -8.23
C THR A 69 -9.96 15.11 -7.82
N ALA A 70 -9.39 14.40 -8.79
CA ALA A 70 -8.35 13.40 -8.55
C ALA A 70 -7.10 14.03 -7.92
N ALA A 71 -6.65 15.18 -8.44
CA ALA A 71 -5.53 15.92 -7.87
C ALA A 71 -5.75 16.28 -6.40
N GLN A 72 -6.98 16.67 -6.04
CA GLN A 72 -7.33 17.01 -4.66
C GLN A 72 -7.32 15.78 -3.75
N ILE A 73 -7.91 14.67 -4.18
CA ILE A 73 -7.91 13.41 -3.41
C ILE A 73 -6.48 12.90 -3.23
N PHE A 74 -5.62 12.96 -4.26
CA PHE A 74 -4.21 12.59 -4.12
C PHE A 74 -3.48 13.44 -3.07
N ARG A 75 -3.72 14.76 -3.02
CA ARG A 75 -3.17 15.62 -1.94
C ARG A 75 -3.66 15.21 -0.56
N GLU A 76 -4.94 14.89 -0.41
CA GLU A 76 -5.52 14.50 0.87
C GLU A 76 -4.98 13.16 1.38
N VAL A 77 -4.84 12.18 0.48
CA VAL A 77 -4.23 10.90 0.83
C VAL A 77 -2.74 11.12 1.13
N ALA A 78 -2.02 11.91 0.34
CA ALA A 78 -0.62 12.24 0.62
C ALA A 78 -0.41 12.92 1.99
N ALA A 79 -1.35 13.78 2.39
CA ALA A 79 -1.35 14.41 3.71
C ALA A 79 -1.59 13.38 4.85
N THR A 80 -2.38 12.34 4.58
CA THR A 80 -2.56 11.22 5.51
C THR A 80 -1.26 10.41 5.63
N GLU A 81 -0.60 10.07 4.52
CA GLU A 81 0.63 9.28 4.56
C GLU A 81 1.80 10.01 5.26
N ILE A 82 1.91 11.34 5.12
CA ILE A 82 2.94 12.10 5.87
C ILE A 82 2.63 12.20 7.37
N ASP A 83 1.35 12.29 7.77
CA ASP A 83 0.95 12.17 9.18
C ASP A 83 1.29 10.80 9.75
N HIS A 84 1.04 9.72 8.97
CA HIS A 84 1.42 8.36 9.35
C HIS A 84 2.93 8.23 9.56
N TYR A 85 3.74 8.76 8.63
CA TYR A 85 5.18 8.83 8.77
C TYR A 85 5.59 9.51 10.10
N GLU A 86 5.07 10.71 10.36
CA GLU A 86 5.39 11.51 11.55
C GLU A 86 5.03 10.76 12.85
N ARG A 87 3.88 10.09 12.87
CA ARG A 87 3.41 9.28 14.01
C ARG A 87 4.30 8.05 14.23
N VAL A 88 4.73 7.38 13.16
CA VAL A 88 5.62 6.20 13.26
C VAL A 88 7.01 6.60 13.76
N ILE A 89 7.62 7.67 13.23
CA ILE A 89 8.94 8.11 13.70
C ILE A 89 8.92 8.60 15.14
N ALA A 90 7.79 9.12 15.63
CA ALA A 90 7.63 9.51 17.02
C ALA A 90 7.71 8.32 18.00
N LEU A 91 7.47 7.08 17.51
CA LEU A 91 7.67 5.86 18.29
C LEU A 91 9.07 5.26 18.15
N ALA A 92 9.83 5.65 17.12
CA ALA A 92 11.14 5.07 16.82
C ALA A 92 12.23 5.60 17.77
N ASP A 93 13.22 4.76 18.07
CA ASP A 93 14.38 5.18 18.87
C ASP A 93 15.30 6.10 18.06
N SER A 94 15.28 5.93 16.74
CA SER A 94 15.97 6.77 15.76
C SER A 94 15.15 6.89 14.49
N ALA A 95 15.20 8.06 13.84
CA ALA A 95 14.66 8.20 12.49
C ALA A 95 15.42 7.27 11.51
N PRO A 96 14.77 6.84 10.39
CA PRO A 96 15.48 6.18 9.31
C PRO A 96 16.59 7.08 8.75
N ASP A 97 17.73 6.49 8.39
CA ASP A 97 18.91 7.23 7.90
C ASP A 97 18.60 8.05 6.64
N ASP A 98 17.77 7.51 5.74
CA ASP A 98 17.26 8.19 4.56
C ASP A 98 15.80 7.78 4.28
N PRO A 99 14.80 8.56 4.76
CA PRO A 99 13.40 8.29 4.45
C PRO A 99 13.05 8.51 2.97
N ASN A 100 13.92 9.21 2.21
CA ASN A 100 13.79 9.47 0.78
C ASN A 100 14.74 8.61 -0.06
N GLN A 101 15.16 7.47 0.48
CA GLN A 101 15.97 6.52 -0.26
C GLN A 101 15.31 6.16 -1.59
N SER A 102 16.10 5.59 -2.50
CA SER A 102 15.61 5.24 -3.84
C SER A 102 14.30 4.44 -3.75
N PRO A 103 13.27 4.80 -4.54
CA PRO A 103 11.98 4.14 -4.45
C PRO A 103 12.13 2.63 -4.68
N ASN A 104 11.40 1.84 -3.90
CA ASN A 104 11.29 0.41 -4.12
C ASN A 104 10.56 0.11 -5.45
N SER A 105 10.49 -1.16 -5.85
CA SER A 105 9.88 -1.56 -7.12
C SER A 105 8.42 -1.12 -7.26
N LEU A 106 7.66 -1.13 -6.16
CA LEU A 106 6.28 -0.62 -6.12
C LEU A 106 6.23 0.87 -6.49
N HIS A 107 6.97 1.72 -5.79
CA HIS A 107 6.91 3.17 -6.06
C HIS A 107 7.56 3.55 -7.39
N LYS A 108 8.52 2.76 -7.89
CA LYS A 108 9.02 2.88 -9.27
C LYS A 108 7.93 2.56 -10.28
N HIS A 109 7.16 1.49 -10.07
CA HIS A 109 6.02 1.13 -10.92
C HIS A 109 4.96 2.24 -10.91
N LEU A 110 4.51 2.66 -9.73
CA LEU A 110 3.46 3.68 -9.59
C LEU A 110 3.84 5.01 -10.26
N ARG A 111 5.08 5.48 -10.09
CA ARG A 111 5.51 6.78 -10.66
C ARG A 111 5.60 6.80 -12.20
N ASN A 112 5.45 5.65 -12.87
CA ASN A 112 5.37 5.57 -14.33
C ASN A 112 3.92 5.55 -14.86
N LEU A 113 2.92 5.63 -13.98
CA LEU A 113 1.51 5.65 -14.37
C LEU A 113 1.05 7.09 -14.66
N GLU A 114 0.35 7.28 -15.76
CA GLU A 114 -0.07 8.61 -16.25
C GLU A 114 -1.60 8.78 -16.20
N GLU A 115 -2.35 7.82 -16.72
CA GLU A 115 -3.82 7.93 -16.83
C GLU A 115 -4.51 8.00 -15.46
N THR A 116 -5.48 8.90 -15.30
CA THR A 116 -6.18 9.14 -14.03
C THR A 116 -6.83 7.88 -13.45
N PRO A 117 -7.64 7.09 -14.21
CA PRO A 117 -8.25 5.86 -13.67
C PRO A 117 -7.19 4.81 -13.25
N VAL A 118 -6.07 4.75 -13.99
CA VAL A 118 -4.96 3.84 -13.72
C VAL A 118 -4.25 4.23 -12.42
N ARG A 119 -3.97 5.52 -12.20
CA ARG A 119 -3.39 6.05 -10.95
C ARG A 119 -4.30 5.76 -9.75
N ILE A 120 -5.61 5.95 -9.90
CA ILE A 120 -6.59 5.68 -8.84
C ILE A 120 -6.63 4.18 -8.51
N GLY A 121 -6.78 3.32 -9.52
CA GLY A 121 -6.79 1.87 -9.32
C GLY A 121 -5.51 1.37 -8.65
N ALA A 122 -4.35 1.79 -9.15
CA ALA A 122 -3.07 1.39 -8.60
C ALA A 122 -2.82 1.92 -7.17
N GLY A 123 -2.94 3.23 -6.97
CA GLY A 123 -2.50 3.91 -5.76
C GLY A 123 -3.54 4.03 -4.65
N LEU A 124 -4.84 3.98 -4.99
CA LEU A 124 -5.94 4.09 -4.02
C LEU A 124 -6.71 2.78 -3.81
N LEU A 125 -6.53 1.77 -4.67
CA LEU A 125 -7.07 0.42 -4.44
C LEU A 125 -5.97 -0.63 -4.25
N GLY A 126 -5.11 -0.85 -5.24
CA GLY A 126 -4.07 -1.89 -5.21
C GLY A 126 -3.08 -1.72 -4.06
N ARG A 127 -2.48 -0.53 -3.94
CA ARG A 127 -1.51 -0.22 -2.89
C ARG A 127 -2.13 -0.33 -1.48
N PRO A 128 -3.28 0.28 -1.14
CA PRO A 128 -3.88 0.08 0.18
C PRO A 128 -4.23 -1.38 0.49
N LEU A 129 -4.69 -2.19 -0.48
CA LEU A 129 -4.94 -3.61 -0.26
C LEU A 129 -3.69 -4.36 0.22
N VAL A 130 -2.52 -4.02 -0.31
CA VAL A 130 -1.22 -4.52 0.16
C VAL A 130 -0.89 -3.96 1.55
N SER A 131 -0.95 -2.63 1.72
CA SER A 131 -0.61 -1.97 2.99
C SER A 131 -1.43 -2.51 4.17
N LEU A 132 -2.73 -2.78 3.97
CA LEU A 132 -3.61 -3.35 4.99
C LEU A 132 -3.12 -4.71 5.52
N ARG A 133 -2.41 -5.48 4.69
CA ARG A 133 -1.82 -6.77 5.05
C ARG A 133 -0.51 -6.60 5.79
N SER A 134 0.37 -5.71 5.32
CA SER A 134 1.61 -5.35 6.02
C SER A 134 1.34 -4.77 7.41
N LEU A 135 0.39 -3.84 7.52
CA LEU A 135 0.01 -3.21 8.80
C LEU A 135 -0.55 -4.24 9.79
N LEU A 136 -1.32 -5.23 9.34
CA LEU A 136 -1.77 -6.32 10.20
C LEU A 136 -0.59 -7.09 10.82
N GLN A 137 0.46 -7.34 10.04
CA GLN A 137 1.63 -8.05 10.56
C GLN A 137 2.45 -7.19 11.52
N VAL A 138 2.58 -5.89 11.25
CA VAL A 138 3.19 -4.95 12.20
C VAL A 138 2.40 -4.89 13.52
N ILE A 139 1.06 -4.87 13.47
CA ILE A 139 0.20 -4.97 14.66
C ILE A 139 0.50 -6.26 15.44
N ASN A 140 0.54 -7.41 14.76
CA ASN A 140 0.82 -8.70 15.40
C ASN A 140 2.20 -8.73 16.05
N PHE A 141 3.21 -8.17 15.39
CA PHE A 141 4.56 -8.03 15.95
C PHE A 141 4.53 -7.24 17.27
N PHE A 142 3.88 -6.08 17.32
CA PHE A 142 3.82 -5.28 18.54
C PHE A 142 2.94 -5.89 19.64
N ILE A 143 1.90 -6.65 19.29
CA ILE A 143 1.15 -7.46 20.26
C ILE A 143 2.06 -8.50 20.92
N ASN A 144 2.87 -9.21 20.11
CA ASN A 144 3.78 -10.25 20.61
C ASN A 144 4.89 -9.67 21.51
N GLU A 145 5.37 -8.46 21.20
CA GLU A 145 6.32 -7.71 22.03
C GLU A 145 5.69 -7.09 23.30
N GLY A 146 4.36 -7.21 23.48
CA GLY A 146 3.64 -6.59 24.58
C GLY A 146 3.56 -5.06 24.50
N ASN A 147 3.81 -4.47 23.32
CA ASN A 147 3.80 -3.04 23.10
C ASN A 147 2.44 -2.55 22.59
N THR A 148 1.50 -2.35 23.51
CA THR A 148 0.13 -1.98 23.16
C THR A 148 0.03 -0.61 22.50
N ALA A 149 0.85 0.36 22.91
CA ALA A 149 0.83 1.71 22.33
C ALA A 149 1.20 1.71 20.84
N ALA A 150 2.24 0.97 20.45
CA ALA A 150 2.59 0.83 19.04
C ALA A 150 1.51 0.04 18.27
N ALA A 151 0.99 -1.05 18.84
CA ALA A 151 -0.08 -1.81 18.22
C ALA A 151 -1.35 -0.96 17.98
N ASP A 152 -1.72 -0.09 18.92
CA ASP A 152 -2.86 0.82 18.78
C ASP A 152 -2.63 1.86 17.69
N LEU A 153 -1.44 2.47 17.63
CA LEU A 153 -1.09 3.39 16.54
C LEU A 153 -1.23 2.71 15.17
N PHE A 154 -0.71 1.48 15.01
CA PHE A 154 -0.83 0.79 13.72
C PHE A 154 -2.27 0.33 13.40
N ARG A 155 -3.14 0.16 14.41
CA ARG A 155 -4.58 -0.05 14.17
C ARG A 155 -5.23 1.21 13.60
N ASP A 156 -4.87 2.38 14.12
CA ASP A 156 -5.36 3.66 13.61
C ASP A 156 -4.92 3.88 12.15
N LEU A 157 -3.61 3.71 11.88
CA LEU A 157 -3.05 3.77 10.53
C LEU A 157 -3.81 2.84 9.57
N ARG A 158 -4.02 1.58 9.98
CA ARG A 158 -4.75 0.60 9.17
C ARG A 158 -6.21 1.00 8.91
N SER A 159 -6.88 1.64 9.87
CA SER A 159 -8.23 2.17 9.68
C SER A 159 -8.23 3.32 8.67
N GLU A 160 -7.25 4.23 8.76
CA GLU A 160 -7.10 5.36 7.85
C GLU A 160 -6.73 4.90 6.43
N THR A 161 -5.86 3.90 6.29
CA THR A 161 -5.57 3.23 5.01
C THR A 161 -6.82 2.56 4.43
N ASN A 162 -7.70 1.97 5.26
CA ASN A 162 -8.95 1.39 4.77
C ASN A 162 -9.90 2.48 4.22
N ALA A 163 -9.97 3.65 4.86
CA ALA A 163 -10.74 4.78 4.35
C ALA A 163 -10.23 5.29 2.99
N THR A 164 -8.95 5.09 2.67
CA THR A 164 -8.41 5.37 1.33
C THR A 164 -9.03 4.48 0.24
N LEU A 165 -9.39 3.22 0.54
CA LEU A 165 -10.11 2.37 -0.41
C LEU A 165 -11.48 2.95 -0.75
N GLU A 166 -12.21 3.43 0.26
CA GLU A 166 -13.53 4.03 0.09
C GLU A 166 -13.45 5.28 -0.79
N ARG A 167 -12.46 6.15 -0.53
CA ARG A 167 -12.18 7.31 -1.38
C ARG A 167 -11.81 6.92 -2.82
N GLY A 168 -11.03 5.86 -3.01
CA GLY A 168 -10.65 5.36 -4.33
C GLY A 168 -11.87 4.87 -5.13
N VAL A 169 -12.79 4.16 -4.48
CA VAL A 169 -14.05 3.71 -5.09
C VAL A 169 -14.91 4.91 -5.52
N GLU A 170 -15.14 5.85 -4.61
CA GLU A 170 -15.94 7.05 -4.90
C GLU A 170 -15.32 7.90 -6.00
N LEU A 171 -13.98 8.00 -6.04
CA LEU A 171 -13.28 8.76 -7.07
C LEU A 171 -13.38 8.09 -8.44
N LEU A 172 -13.30 6.75 -8.54
CA LEU A 172 -13.56 6.06 -9.81
C LEU A 172 -14.96 6.36 -10.33
N ASP A 173 -15.97 6.35 -9.47
CA ASP A 173 -17.35 6.69 -9.85
C ASP A 173 -17.49 8.13 -10.34
N ALA A 174 -16.62 9.02 -9.88
CA ALA A 174 -16.62 10.43 -10.26
C ALA A 174 -15.89 10.71 -11.58
N VAL A 175 -14.85 9.94 -11.92
CA VAL A 175 -13.97 10.25 -13.08
C VAL A 175 -14.14 9.30 -14.27
N CYS A 176 -14.58 8.05 -14.05
CA CYS A 176 -14.74 7.09 -15.15
C CYS A 176 -16.06 7.35 -15.89
N GLU A 177 -15.98 7.48 -17.22
CA GLU A 177 -17.12 7.68 -18.11
C GLU A 177 -17.53 6.38 -18.83
N SER A 178 -16.68 5.35 -18.77
CA SER A 178 -16.85 4.11 -19.52
C SER A 178 -16.39 2.87 -18.73
N ASN A 179 -16.93 1.70 -19.11
CA ASN A 179 -16.48 0.42 -18.54
C ASN A 179 -15.00 0.15 -18.81
N ASP A 180 -14.45 0.62 -19.93
CA ASP A 180 -13.04 0.42 -20.30
C ASP A 180 -12.10 1.11 -19.29
N GLU A 181 -12.47 2.28 -18.76
CA GLU A 181 -11.70 2.98 -17.73
C GLU A 181 -11.74 2.27 -16.38
N TYR A 182 -12.89 1.71 -16.01
CA TYR A 182 -12.99 0.85 -14.82
C TYR A 182 -12.13 -0.42 -14.97
N GLU A 183 -12.10 -1.03 -16.15
CA GLU A 183 -11.26 -2.19 -16.44
C GLU A 183 -9.77 -1.82 -16.36
N GLN A 184 -9.36 -0.66 -16.90
CA GLN A 184 -8.00 -0.15 -16.76
C GLN A 184 -7.60 0.09 -15.30
N ALA A 185 -8.49 0.69 -14.50
CA ALA A 185 -8.27 0.87 -13.06
C ALA A 185 -8.09 -0.48 -12.34
N ARG A 186 -8.93 -1.47 -12.65
CA ARG A 186 -8.81 -2.84 -12.10
C ARG A 186 -7.46 -3.44 -12.45
N ASP A 187 -7.08 -3.41 -13.73
CA ASP A 187 -5.84 -4.02 -14.21
C ASP A 187 -4.61 -3.35 -13.57
N ALA A 188 -4.66 -2.03 -13.37
CA ALA A 188 -3.63 -1.29 -12.65
C ALA A 188 -3.53 -1.68 -11.17
N ALA A 189 -4.67 -1.89 -10.50
CA ALA A 189 -4.71 -2.36 -9.11
C ALA A 189 -4.14 -3.77 -8.98
N VAL A 190 -4.51 -4.68 -9.89
CA VAL A 190 -4.00 -6.06 -9.97
C VAL A 190 -2.50 -6.07 -10.23
N MET A 191 -2.03 -5.29 -11.20
CA MET A 191 -0.60 -5.17 -11.51
C MET A 191 0.19 -4.65 -10.31
N THR A 192 -0.34 -3.66 -9.59
CA THR A 192 0.28 -3.12 -8.37
C THR A 192 0.50 -4.21 -7.32
N ILE A 193 -0.51 -5.04 -7.07
CA ILE A 193 -0.40 -6.17 -6.12
C ILE A 193 0.64 -7.19 -6.59
N ASN A 194 0.64 -7.52 -7.88
CA ASN A 194 1.58 -8.46 -8.47
C ASN A 194 3.04 -7.98 -8.37
N VAL A 195 3.31 -6.69 -8.57
CA VAL A 195 4.65 -6.11 -8.39
C VAL A 195 5.13 -6.30 -6.95
N VAL A 196 4.28 -6.07 -5.95
CA VAL A 196 4.66 -6.28 -4.56
C VAL A 196 4.85 -7.77 -4.26
N TYR A 197 3.96 -8.61 -4.79
CA TYR A 197 4.05 -10.05 -4.62
C TYR A 197 5.36 -10.62 -5.19
N GLU A 198 5.78 -10.17 -6.37
CA GLU A 198 7.07 -10.57 -6.97
C GLU A 198 8.26 -10.19 -6.08
N VAL A 199 8.29 -8.96 -5.54
CA VAL A 199 9.31 -8.53 -4.58
C VAL A 199 9.32 -9.41 -3.34
N TYR A 200 8.14 -9.63 -2.73
CA TYR A 200 7.99 -10.51 -1.58
C TYR A 200 8.53 -11.92 -1.86
N THR A 201 8.24 -12.50 -3.03
CA THR A 201 8.77 -13.82 -3.38
C THR A 201 10.28 -13.82 -3.56
N THR A 202 10.83 -12.79 -4.21
CA THR A 202 12.27 -12.64 -4.44
C THR A 202 13.04 -12.49 -3.14
N ASP A 203 12.53 -11.66 -2.22
CA ASP A 203 13.15 -11.41 -0.92
C ASP A 203 13.17 -12.68 -0.07
N LEU A 204 12.08 -13.46 -0.05
CA LEU A 204 12.06 -14.73 0.66
C LEU A 204 13.01 -15.77 0.05
N GLU A 205 13.05 -15.89 -1.28
CA GLU A 205 13.96 -16.81 -1.95
C GLU A 205 15.43 -16.44 -1.69
N ALA A 206 15.76 -15.16 -1.65
CA ALA A 206 17.10 -14.68 -1.27
C ALA A 206 17.49 -15.07 0.17
N LEU A 207 16.50 -15.16 1.06
CA LEU A 207 16.66 -15.66 2.44
C LEU A 207 16.61 -17.20 2.55
N GLY A 208 16.43 -17.92 1.44
CA GLY A 208 16.31 -19.37 1.42
C GLY A 208 14.97 -19.89 1.98
N ILE A 209 13.94 -19.04 2.01
CA ILE A 209 12.60 -19.35 2.52
C ILE A 209 11.66 -19.60 1.33
N ASP A 210 10.92 -20.71 1.35
CA ASP A 210 9.89 -20.95 0.34
C ASP A 210 8.76 -19.90 0.47
N PRO A 211 8.45 -19.11 -0.56
CA PRO A 211 7.37 -18.13 -0.52
C PRO A 211 5.98 -18.77 -0.44
N LYS A 212 5.85 -20.03 -0.88
CA LYS A 212 4.61 -20.79 -0.73
C LYS A 212 4.53 -21.34 0.71
N PRO A 213 3.34 -21.35 1.34
CA PRO A 213 3.19 -22.09 2.58
C PRO A 213 3.43 -23.58 2.32
N ILE A 214 4.05 -24.25 3.30
CA ILE A 214 4.03 -25.71 3.34
C ILE A 214 2.58 -26.08 3.66
N CYS A 215 1.87 -26.67 2.69
CA CYS A 215 0.54 -27.25 2.91
C CYS A 215 0.60 -28.41 3.91
#